data_AF-A0A963PW25-F1
#
_entry.id   AF-A0A963PW25-F1
#
_cell.length_a   1.000
_cell.length_b   1.000
_cell.length_c   1.000
_cell.angle_alpha   90.00
_cell.angle_beta   90.00
_cell.angle_gamma   90.00
#
_symmetry.space_group_name_H-M   'P 1'
#
loop_
_entity.id
_entity.type
_entity.pdbx_description
1 polymer ?
#
loop_
_entity_poly.entity_id
_entity_poly.type
_entity_poly.pdbx_seq_one_letter_code
_entity_poly.pdbx_strand_id
1 'polypeptide(L)'
;ADVYGAMCAGANGYLFKNTTPQELFQCLRSIRLGGTFVPPPVAAKLTSRLMGGSLSPREMQVLEHVAAGLSNKHIGRAFGISDGTVKAHTKRIFSKLGVSNRTSAVAAAVHRGLISL
;
A
#
# COMPACT_ATOMS: atom_id res chain seq x y z
N ALA A 1 4.25 3.34 17.66
CA ALA A 1 3.35 2.56 16.79
C ALA A 1 2.65 3.52 15.84
N ASP A 2 2.74 3.28 14.53
CA ASP A 2 2.06 4.10 13.49
C ASP A 2 0.64 3.56 13.26
N VAL A 3 -0.32 4.45 12.97
CA VAL A 3 -1.75 4.08 12.78
C VAL A 3 -1.89 3.01 11.71
N TYR A 4 -1.13 3.12 10.62
CA TYR A 4 -1.17 2.15 9.54
C TYR A 4 -0.80 0.73 10.00
N GLY A 5 0.27 0.61 10.80
CA GLY A 5 0.69 -0.68 11.36
C GLY A 5 -0.36 -1.27 12.30
N ALA A 6 -1.03 -0.43 13.10
CA ALA A 6 -2.12 -0.87 13.96
C ALA A 6 -3.32 -1.39 13.16
N MET A 7 -3.71 -0.70 12.08
CA MET A 7 -4.79 -1.13 11.19
C MET A 7 -4.45 -2.46 10.50
N CYS A 8 -3.23 -2.61 9.98
CA CYS A 8 -2.78 -3.87 9.37
C CYS A 8 -2.70 -5.03 10.37
N ALA A 9 -2.47 -4.75 11.65
CA ALA A 9 -2.49 -5.74 12.72
C ALA A 9 -3.92 -6.12 13.19
N GLY A 10 -4.96 -5.55 12.58
CA GLY A 10 -6.36 -5.86 12.89
C GLY A 10 -7.06 -4.86 13.81
N ALA A 11 -6.52 -3.67 14.02
CA ALA A 11 -7.23 -2.64 14.77
C ALA A 11 -8.50 -2.20 14.02
N ASN A 12 -9.66 -2.26 14.68
CA ASN A 12 -10.94 -1.78 14.15
C ASN A 12 -11.21 -0.29 14.43
N GLY A 13 -10.25 0.43 15.01
CA GLY A 13 -10.40 1.86 15.23
C GLY A 13 -9.16 2.54 15.82
N TYR A 14 -9.18 3.86 15.78
CA TYR A 14 -8.15 4.72 16.34
C TYR A 14 -8.79 5.90 17.05
N LEU A 15 -8.22 6.35 18.17
CA LEU A 15 -8.68 7.53 18.92
C LEU A 15 -7.47 8.36 19.35
N PHE A 16 -7.69 9.66 19.52
CA PHE A 16 -6.68 10.55 20.08
C PHE A 16 -6.81 10.61 21.61
N LYS A 17 -5.73 10.99 22.29
CA LYS A 17 -5.76 11.13 23.76
C LYS A 17 -6.69 12.24 24.25
N ASN A 18 -6.99 13.22 23.39
CA ASN A 18 -7.91 14.33 23.65
C ASN A 18 -9.32 14.09 23.10
N THR A 19 -9.65 12.85 22.69
CA THR A 19 -10.98 12.47 22.24
C THR A 19 -12.00 12.69 23.36
N THR A 20 -13.15 13.26 23.00
CA THR A 20 -14.24 13.50 23.95
C THR A 20 -14.92 12.20 24.37
N PRO A 21 -15.57 12.14 25.55
CA PRO A 21 -16.34 10.96 25.97
C PRO A 21 -17.40 10.56 24.94
N GLN A 22 -18.06 11.53 24.28
CA GLN A 22 -19.05 11.23 23.24
C GLN A 22 -18.45 10.52 22.03
N GLU A 23 -17.30 10.96 21.54
CA GLU A 23 -16.59 10.32 20.42
C GLU A 23 -16.12 8.90 20.77
N LEU A 24 -15.69 8.66 22.02
CA LEU A 24 -15.37 7.31 22.50
C LEU A 24 -16.59 6.39 22.41
N PHE A 25 -17.76 6.85 22.87
CA PHE A 25 -19.00 6.07 22.77
C PHE A 25 -19.47 5.86 21.33
N GLN A 26 -19.24 6.82 20.44
CA GLN A 26 -19.51 6.64 19.01
C GLN A 26 -18.57 5.62 18.37
N CYS A 27 -17.29 5.64 18.74
CA CYS A 27 -16.29 4.66 18.31
C CYS A 27 -16.71 3.24 18.71
N LEU A 28 -17.02 3.03 19.98
CA LEU A 28 -17.48 1.73 20.49
C LEU A 28 -18.75 1.22 19.78
N ARG A 29 -19.73 2.10 19.57
CA ARG A 29 -20.95 1.75 18.83
C ARG A 29 -20.66 1.37 17.38
N SER A 30 -19.79 2.10 16.70
CA SER A 30 -19.41 1.83 15.31
C SER A 30 -18.70 0.48 15.18
N ILE A 31 -17.75 0.20 16.08
CA ILE A 31 -17.01 -1.08 16.09
C ILE A 31 -17.96 -2.24 16.37
N ARG A 32 -18.92 -2.08 17.29
CA ARG A 32 -19.91 -3.11 17.61
C ARG A 32 -20.82 -3.45 16.43
N LEU A 33 -21.06 -2.51 15.51
CA LEU A 33 -21.79 -2.72 14.26
C LEU A 33 -20.93 -3.29 13.12
N GLY A 34 -19.67 -3.64 13.40
CA GLY A 34 -18.71 -4.12 12.39
C GLY A 34 -18.04 -3.00 11.59
N GLY A 35 -18.25 -1.74 11.96
CA GLY A 35 -17.61 -0.59 11.32
C GLY A 35 -16.19 -0.34 11.82
N THR A 36 -15.51 0.60 11.17
CA THR A 36 -14.20 1.11 11.62
C THR A 36 -14.34 2.57 12.01
N PHE A 37 -13.78 2.96 13.16
CA PHE A 37 -13.80 4.36 13.60
C PHE A 37 -12.39 4.96 13.54
N VAL A 38 -12.18 5.95 12.68
CA VAL A 38 -10.90 6.64 12.52
C VAL A 38 -11.16 8.14 12.41
N PRO A 39 -10.46 9.00 13.20
CA PRO A 39 -10.63 10.44 13.11
C PRO A 39 -10.33 10.93 11.69
N PRO A 40 -11.08 11.91 11.15
CA PRO A 40 -10.91 12.40 9.79
C PRO A 40 -9.46 12.70 9.35
N PRO A 41 -8.61 13.38 10.15
CA PRO A 41 -7.22 13.65 9.73
C PRO A 41 -6.37 12.38 9.62
N VAL A 42 -6.68 11.37 10.44
CA VAL A 42 -6.01 10.07 10.40
C VAL A 42 -6.55 9.23 9.25
N ALA A 43 -7.85 9.27 9.01
CA ALA A 43 -8.51 8.62 7.88
C ALA A 43 -7.96 9.14 6.56
N ALA A 44 -7.77 10.46 6.39
CA ALA A 44 -7.16 11.06 5.20
C ALA A 44 -5.70 10.60 4.98
N LYS A 45 -4.94 10.42 6.06
CA LYS A 45 -3.56 9.90 5.98
C LYS A 45 -3.54 8.39 5.68
N LEU A 46 -4.51 7.66 6.19
CA LEU A 46 -4.69 6.23 5.91
C LEU A 46 -5.13 6.04 4.46
N THR A 47 -6.14 6.77 3.99
CA THR A 47 -6.61 6.72 2.61
C THR A 47 -5.57 7.23 1.64
N SER A 48 -4.81 8.29 1.92
CA SER A 48 -3.70 8.68 1.02
C SER A 48 -2.58 7.65 0.95
N ARG A 49 -2.32 6.89 2.02
CA ARG A 49 -1.38 5.75 1.96
C ARG A 49 -1.95 4.53 1.26
N LEU A 50 -3.26 4.27 1.41
CA LEU A 50 -3.95 3.19 0.71
C LEU A 50 -4.15 3.51 -0.79
N MET A 51 -4.57 4.74 -1.11
CA MET A 51 -4.87 5.28 -2.45
C MET A 51 -3.63 5.74 -3.21
N GLY A 52 -2.61 6.24 -2.50
CA GLY A 52 -1.26 6.47 -3.07
C GLY A 52 -0.57 5.16 -3.48
N GLY A 53 -1.18 4.01 -3.13
CA GLY A 53 -0.73 2.66 -3.40
C GLY A 53 -1.33 2.00 -4.65
N SER A 54 -2.15 2.67 -5.46
CA SER A 54 -2.55 2.09 -6.75
C SER A 54 -1.42 2.22 -7.78
N LEU A 55 -0.99 1.09 -8.29
CA LEU A 55 -0.07 1.03 -9.41
C LEU A 55 -0.83 1.44 -10.66
N SER A 56 -0.23 2.32 -11.46
CA SER A 56 -0.74 2.58 -12.81
C SER A 56 -0.70 1.29 -13.63
N PRO A 57 -1.48 1.18 -14.72
CA PRO A 57 -1.44 0.00 -15.59
C PRO A 57 -0.03 -0.34 -16.06
N ARG A 58 0.80 0.68 -16.35
CA ARG A 58 2.20 0.48 -16.75
C ARG A 58 3.07 -0.02 -15.62
N GLU A 59 2.87 0.49 -14.40
CA GLU A 59 3.60 0.02 -13.21
C GLU A 59 3.21 -1.42 -12.84
N MET A 60 1.95 -1.80 -13.06
CA MET A 60 1.46 -3.18 -12.90
C MET A 60 2.18 -4.14 -13.85
N GLN A 61 2.22 -3.80 -15.15
CA GLN A 61 2.95 -4.58 -16.16
C GLN A 61 4.44 -4.74 -15.82
N VAL A 62 5.08 -3.67 -15.35
CA VAL A 62 6.48 -3.72 -14.90
C VAL A 62 6.62 -4.63 -13.68
N LEU A 63 5.69 -4.56 -12.72
CA LEU A 63 5.70 -5.41 -11.53
C LEU A 63 5.52 -6.90 -11.85
N GLU A 64 4.68 -7.24 -12.82
CA GLU A 64 4.53 -8.63 -13.31
C GLU A 64 5.84 -9.17 -13.88
N HIS A 65 6.53 -8.38 -14.72
CA HIS A 65 7.83 -8.79 -15.26
C HIS A 65 8.90 -8.88 -14.16
N VAL A 66 8.78 -8.03 -13.14
CA VAL A 66 9.65 -8.09 -11.95
C VAL A 66 9.43 -9.40 -11.19
N ALA A 67 8.18 -9.81 -11.01
CA ALA A 67 7.78 -11.06 -10.37
C ALA A 67 8.21 -12.29 -11.17
N ALA A 68 8.16 -12.22 -12.50
CA ALA A 68 8.69 -13.24 -13.42
C ALA A 68 10.23 -13.33 -13.42
N GLY A 69 10.95 -12.56 -12.58
CA GLY A 69 12.40 -12.62 -12.47
C GLY A 69 13.17 -11.90 -13.58
N LEU A 70 12.52 -11.13 -14.45
CA LEU A 70 13.18 -10.48 -15.58
C LEU A 70 14.08 -9.31 -15.14
N SER A 71 15.28 -9.23 -15.70
CA SER A 71 16.19 -8.12 -15.45
C SER A 71 15.67 -6.81 -16.06
N ASN A 72 16.10 -5.65 -15.53
CA ASN A 72 15.65 -4.34 -16.05
C ASN A 72 15.96 -4.15 -17.54
N LYS A 73 17.01 -4.80 -18.05
CA LYS A 73 17.36 -4.78 -19.48
C LYS A 73 16.32 -5.52 -20.32
N HIS A 74 15.85 -6.68 -19.86
CA HIS A 74 14.79 -7.44 -20.53
C HIS A 74 13.45 -6.71 -20.47
N ILE A 75 13.11 -6.14 -19.30
CA ILE A 75 11.91 -5.32 -19.12
C ILE A 75 11.93 -4.10 -20.07
N GLY A 76 13.08 -3.44 -20.17
CA GLY A 76 13.26 -2.30 -21.08
C GLY A 76 13.03 -2.70 -22.54
N ARG A 77 13.59 -3.85 -22.96
CA ARG A 77 13.38 -4.39 -24.31
C ARG A 77 11.92 -4.76 -24.58
N ALA A 78 11.22 -5.37 -23.62
CA ALA A 78 9.81 -5.73 -23.74
C ALA A 78 8.91 -4.51 -23.94
N PHE A 79 9.29 -3.38 -23.35
CA PHE A 79 8.50 -2.15 -23.34
C PHE A 79 9.00 -1.05 -24.29
N GLY A 80 10.10 -1.28 -25.02
CA GLY A 80 10.72 -0.28 -25.90
C GLY A 80 11.31 0.92 -25.16
N ILE A 81 11.74 0.76 -23.90
CA ILE A 81 12.25 1.84 -23.04
C ILE A 81 13.66 1.51 -22.52
N SER A 82 14.40 2.55 -22.09
CA SER A 82 15.73 2.37 -21.50
C SER A 82 15.68 1.69 -20.12
N ASP A 83 16.77 1.04 -19.74
CA ASP A 83 16.92 0.44 -18.40
C ASP A 83 16.83 1.50 -17.28
N GLY A 84 17.28 2.73 -17.56
CA GLY A 84 17.13 3.88 -16.68
C GLY A 84 15.68 4.23 -16.40
N THR A 85 14.82 4.21 -17.43
CA THR A 85 13.37 4.42 -17.28
C THR A 85 12.74 3.28 -16.49
N VAL A 86 13.15 2.03 -16.72
CA VAL A 86 12.69 0.88 -15.92
C VAL A 86 13.05 1.07 -14.45
N LYS A 87 14.29 1.46 -14.12
CA LYS A 87 14.72 1.74 -12.74
C LYS A 87 13.86 2.81 -12.08
N ALA A 88 13.49 3.86 -12.81
CA ALA A 88 12.60 4.90 -12.31
C ALA A 88 11.20 4.35 -12.00
N HIS A 89 10.64 3.49 -12.87
CA HIS A 89 9.38 2.79 -12.59
C HIS A 89 9.52 1.88 -11.36
N THR A 90 10.57 1.08 -11.25
CA THR A 90 10.76 0.17 -10.10
C THR A 90 10.85 0.95 -8.79
N LYS A 91 11.54 2.09 -8.78
CA LYS A 91 11.64 2.96 -7.59
C LYS A 91 10.27 3.52 -7.18
N ARG A 92 9.45 3.96 -8.14
CA ARG A 92 8.07 4.41 -7.87
C ARG A 92 7.20 3.29 -7.34
N ILE A 93 7.26 2.11 -7.96
CA ILE A 93 6.55 0.91 -7.53
C ILE A 93 6.92 0.56 -6.08
N PHE A 94 8.21 0.53 -5.75
CA PHE A 94 8.68 0.21 -4.40
C PHE A 94 8.19 1.24 -3.38
N SER A 95 8.26 2.52 -3.72
CA SER A 95 7.71 3.60 -2.89
C SER A 95 6.20 3.43 -2.65
N LYS A 96 5.42 3.12 -3.69
CA LYS A 96 3.97 2.86 -3.60
C LYS A 96 3.62 1.60 -2.81
N LEU A 97 4.45 0.57 -2.92
CA LEU A 97 4.30 -0.67 -2.16
C LEU A 97 4.81 -0.54 -0.72
N GLY A 98 5.59 0.50 -0.41
CA GLY A 98 6.18 0.71 0.92
C GLY A 98 7.35 -0.23 1.21
N VAL A 99 8.09 -0.63 0.18
CA VAL A 99 9.17 -1.62 0.25
C VAL A 99 10.47 -1.02 -0.29
N SER A 100 11.61 -1.64 0.04
CA SER A 100 12.93 -1.13 -0.33
C SER A 100 13.68 -2.00 -1.33
N ASN A 101 13.27 -3.26 -1.51
CA ASN A 101 13.98 -4.20 -2.36
C ASN A 101 13.03 -5.02 -3.25
N ARG A 102 13.61 -5.64 -4.27
CA ARG A 102 12.86 -6.38 -5.29
C ARG A 102 12.08 -7.55 -4.72
N THR A 103 12.69 -8.34 -3.85
CA THR A 103 12.06 -9.53 -3.25
C THR A 103 10.87 -9.15 -2.38
N SER A 104 11.02 -8.11 -1.55
CA SER A 104 9.93 -7.57 -0.73
C SER A 104 8.83 -6.95 -1.57
N ALA A 105 9.13 -6.37 -2.74
CA ALA A 105 8.11 -5.90 -3.67
C ALA A 105 7.27 -7.04 -4.25
N VAL A 106 7.89 -8.16 -4.65
CA VAL A 106 7.15 -9.34 -5.13
C VAL A 106 6.32 -9.93 -4.00
N ALA A 107 6.88 -10.12 -2.81
CA ALA A 107 6.15 -10.62 -1.65
C ALA A 107 4.96 -9.73 -1.26
N ALA A 108 5.16 -8.40 -1.24
CA ALA A 108 4.10 -7.45 -0.97
C ALA A 108 3.02 -7.46 -2.05
N ALA A 109 3.39 -7.64 -3.32
CA ALA A 109 2.45 -7.71 -4.42
C ALA A 109 1.58 -8.98 -4.36
N VAL A 110 2.16 -10.13 -4.02
CA VAL A 110 1.42 -11.39 -3.79
C VAL A 110 0.50 -11.26 -2.58
N HIS A 111 1.00 -10.76 -1.44
CA HIS A 111 0.19 -10.57 -0.23
C HIS A 111 -0.98 -9.59 -0.44
N ARG A 112 -0.84 -8.63 -1.35
CA ARG A 112 -1.89 -7.69 -1.73
C ARG A 112 -2.80 -8.19 -2.86
N GLY A 113 -2.56 -9.38 -3.40
CA GLY A 113 -3.33 -9.95 -4.52
C GLY A 113 -3.16 -9.20 -5.84
N LEU A 114 -2.07 -8.45 -6.00
CA LEU A 114 -1.79 -7.68 -7.23
C LEU A 114 -1.25 -8.57 -8.36
N ILE A 115 -0.59 -9.66 -8.01
CA ILE A 115 -0.04 -10.66 -8.92
C ILE A 115 -0.28 -12.05 -8.35
N SER A 116 -0.48 -13.03 -9.23
CA SER A 116 -0.50 -14.45 -8.89
C SER A 116 0.77 -15.09 -9.40
N LEU A 117 1.49 -15.80 -8.52
CA LEU A 117 2.63 -16.64 -8.88
C LEU A 117 2.17 -18.08 -9.16
#